data_AF-A0A329WCU5-F1
#
_entry.id   AF-A0A329WCU5-F1
#
_cell.length_a   1.000
_cell.length_b   1.000
_cell.length_c   1.000
_cell.angle_alpha   90.00
_cell.angle_beta   90.00
_cell.angle_gamma   90.00
#
_symmetry.space_group_name_H-M   'P 1'
#
loop_
_entity.id
_entity.type
_entity.pdbx_description
1 polymer ?
#
loop_
_entity_poly.entity_id
_entity_poly.type
_entity_poly.pdbx_seq_one_letter_code
_entity_poly.pdbx_strand_id
1 'polypeptide(L)'
;MTVEHIPPSEQIYLLNQELIQNADSLAGPAITVGGQAVRYWVNTYLHKYSKNNLPNEVFITSVDVDYVTKRNNVENIARAFNVEPHYSNPLDLPSIAICLLTDKDTKTIKEHEGRLFSNPDNNDECNLVDIIDRPAGFEYDDLSGDKLYLAAPGSHEFVRVLNPIGLYSISPRQHCE
;
A
#
# COMPACT_ATOMS: atom_id res chain seq x y z
N MET A 1 17.27 24.78 8.75
CA MET A 1 16.95 23.38 9.09
C MET A 1 16.74 22.67 7.77
N THR A 2 17.38 21.53 7.57
CA THR A 2 17.15 20.67 6.40
C THR A 2 15.79 20.00 6.56
N VAL A 3 14.94 20.08 5.54
CA VAL A 3 13.68 19.34 5.50
C VAL A 3 14.02 17.86 5.38
N GLU A 4 13.46 17.03 6.25
CA GLU A 4 13.61 15.58 6.20
C GLU A 4 12.42 14.95 5.45
N HIS A 5 12.71 13.93 4.66
CA HIS A 5 11.73 13.23 3.84
C HIS A 5 11.65 11.77 4.31
N ILE A 6 10.43 11.27 4.44
CA ILE A 6 10.18 9.89 4.89
C ILE A 6 10.59 8.95 3.75
N PRO A 7 11.49 7.97 3.97
CA PRO A 7 11.88 7.03 2.92
C PRO A 7 10.68 6.16 2.51
N PRO A 8 10.59 5.73 1.22
CA PRO A 8 9.40 5.05 0.70
C PRO A 8 8.94 3.88 1.56
N SER A 9 9.85 3.01 2.03
CA SER A 9 9.49 1.88 2.89
C SER A 9 8.86 2.26 4.22
N GLU A 10 9.22 3.42 4.78
CA GLU A 10 8.66 3.94 6.01
C GLU A 10 7.31 4.63 5.78
N GLN A 11 7.08 5.23 4.60
CA GLN A 11 5.79 5.84 4.26
C GLN A 11 4.64 4.83 4.36
N ILE A 12 4.78 3.60 3.81
CA ILE A 12 3.74 2.55 3.95
C ILE A 12 3.54 2.15 5.40
N TYR A 13 4.63 2.04 6.17
CA TYR A 13 4.51 1.68 7.57
C TYR A 13 3.65 2.70 8.31
N LEU A 14 3.93 3.99 8.15
CA LEU A 14 3.18 5.07 8.79
C LEU A 14 1.74 5.17 8.29
N LEU A 15 1.51 5.06 6.97
CA LEU A 15 0.15 5.03 6.42
C LEU A 15 -0.65 3.83 6.96
N ASN A 16 -0.04 2.64 7.05
CA ASN A 16 -0.69 1.49 7.66
C ASN A 16 -0.98 1.69 9.16
N GLN A 17 -0.10 2.39 9.90
CA GLN A 17 -0.40 2.76 11.29
C GLN A 17 -1.59 3.71 11.36
N GLU A 18 -1.68 4.73 10.50
CA GLU A 18 -2.82 5.64 10.44
C GLU A 18 -4.13 4.90 10.12
N LEU A 19 -4.11 3.93 9.20
CA LEU A 19 -5.27 3.07 8.92
C LEU A 19 -5.63 2.19 10.12
N ILE A 20 -4.66 1.62 10.83
CA ILE A 20 -4.90 0.79 12.02
C ILE A 20 -5.52 1.63 13.14
N GLN A 21 -5.04 2.85 13.36
CA GLN A 21 -5.58 3.77 14.36
C GLN A 21 -7.02 4.21 14.03
N ASN A 22 -7.40 4.18 12.75
CA ASN A 22 -8.73 4.52 12.26
C ASN A 22 -9.54 3.31 11.78
N ALA A 23 -9.14 2.10 12.18
CA ALA A 23 -9.69 0.84 11.69
C ALA A 23 -11.21 0.73 11.84
N ASP A 24 -11.75 1.22 12.95
CA ASP A 24 -13.20 1.18 13.25
C ASP A 24 -14.03 2.00 12.24
N SER A 25 -13.40 2.92 11.52
CA SER A 25 -14.07 3.72 10.47
C SER A 25 -14.05 3.05 9.10
N LEU A 26 -13.27 1.99 8.90
CA LEU A 26 -13.14 1.32 7.62
C LEU A 26 -14.39 0.47 7.33
N ALA A 27 -14.90 0.57 6.11
CA ALA A 27 -16.05 -0.22 5.63
C ALA A 27 -15.65 -1.63 5.14
N GLY A 28 -14.37 -1.96 5.23
CA GLY A 28 -13.78 -3.20 4.75
C GLY A 28 -12.25 -3.14 4.74
N PRO A 29 -11.58 -4.22 4.29
CA PRO A 29 -10.13 -4.29 4.28
C PRO A 29 -9.51 -3.28 3.32
N ALA A 30 -8.44 -2.63 3.76
CA ALA A 30 -7.47 -1.90 2.97
C ALA A 30 -6.18 -2.72 2.90
N ILE A 31 -5.82 -3.16 1.69
CA ILE A 31 -4.72 -4.11 1.47
C ILE A 31 -3.63 -3.40 0.68
N THR A 32 -2.45 -3.19 1.27
CA THR A 32 -1.29 -2.68 0.54
C THR A 32 -0.87 -3.69 -0.52
N VAL A 33 -0.69 -3.23 -1.76
CA VAL A 33 -0.24 -4.03 -2.90
C VAL A 33 0.96 -3.37 -3.60
N GLY A 34 1.26 -3.80 -4.84
CA GLY A 34 2.31 -3.18 -5.65
C GLY A 34 3.73 -3.48 -5.17
N GLY A 35 4.69 -2.70 -5.67
CA GLY A 35 6.11 -2.88 -5.35
C GLY A 35 6.43 -2.64 -3.89
N GLN A 36 5.66 -1.79 -3.22
CA GLN A 36 5.79 -1.53 -1.79
C GLN A 36 5.39 -2.73 -0.92
N ALA A 37 4.37 -3.50 -1.32
CA ALA A 37 4.04 -4.77 -0.67
C ALA A 37 5.16 -5.82 -0.88
N VAL A 38 5.72 -5.90 -2.10
CA VAL A 38 6.89 -6.77 -2.38
C VAL A 38 8.04 -6.41 -1.44
N ARG A 39 8.35 -5.11 -1.32
CA ARG A 39 9.43 -4.62 -0.48
C ARG A 39 9.26 -4.97 0.99
N TYR A 40 8.05 -4.78 1.52
CA TYR A 40 7.69 -5.14 2.89
C TYR A 40 8.04 -6.61 3.20
N TRP A 41 7.64 -7.53 2.32
CA TRP A 41 7.88 -8.96 2.51
C TRP A 41 9.34 -9.36 2.28
N VAL A 42 10.03 -8.74 1.31
CA VAL A 42 11.48 -8.94 1.14
C VAL A 42 12.23 -8.56 2.42
N ASN A 43 11.93 -7.39 3.02
CA ASN A 43 12.53 -6.97 4.28
C ASN A 43 12.20 -7.95 5.42
N THR A 44 10.95 -8.43 5.48
CA THR A 44 10.51 -9.42 6.48
C THR A 44 11.31 -10.73 6.39
N TYR A 45 11.60 -11.19 5.16
CA TYR A 45 12.35 -12.42 4.92
C TYR A 45 13.85 -12.20 4.71
N LEU A 46 14.37 -10.99 4.91
CA LEU A 46 15.76 -10.65 4.61
C LEU A 46 16.75 -11.59 5.33
N HIS A 47 16.43 -11.97 6.57
CA HIS A 47 17.21 -12.90 7.39
C HIS A 47 17.33 -14.32 6.80
N LYS A 48 16.48 -14.68 5.82
CA LYS A 48 16.53 -15.98 5.13
C LYS A 48 17.46 -15.98 3.92
N TYR A 49 17.90 -14.81 3.45
CA TYR A 49 18.83 -14.71 2.33
C TYR A 49 20.27 -14.90 2.80
N SER A 50 21.09 -15.57 1.98
CA SER A 50 22.52 -15.61 2.23
C SER A 50 23.15 -14.25 1.88
N LYS A 51 24.26 -13.89 2.54
CA LYS A 51 24.94 -12.60 2.32
C LYS A 51 25.33 -12.34 0.86
N ASN A 52 25.54 -13.39 0.08
CA ASN A 52 25.94 -13.31 -1.33
C ASN A 52 24.74 -13.36 -2.30
N ASN A 53 23.52 -13.46 -1.78
CA ASN A 53 22.30 -13.58 -2.59
C ASN A 53 21.21 -12.65 -2.04
N LEU A 54 21.58 -11.41 -1.72
CA LEU A 54 20.61 -10.40 -1.32
C LEU A 54 19.82 -9.93 -2.54
N PRO A 55 18.51 -9.67 -2.40
CA PRO A 55 17.71 -9.05 -3.45
C PRO A 55 18.31 -7.70 -3.86
N ASN A 56 18.32 -7.42 -5.16
CA ASN A 56 18.79 -6.13 -5.65
C ASN A 56 17.70 -5.07 -5.40
N GLU A 57 18.07 -4.07 -4.61
CA GLU A 57 17.28 -2.90 -4.22
C GLU A 57 16.55 -2.23 -5.39
N VAL A 58 17.20 -2.14 -6.56
CA VAL A 58 16.64 -1.50 -7.76
C VAL A 58 15.36 -2.20 -8.24
N PHE A 59 15.22 -3.51 -8.04
CA PHE A 59 14.07 -4.28 -8.52
C PHE A 59 12.97 -4.44 -7.47
N ILE A 60 13.21 -3.98 -6.24
CA ILE A 60 12.26 -4.12 -5.12
C ILE A 60 11.88 -2.76 -4.53
N THR A 61 12.29 -1.67 -5.15
CA THR A 61 11.90 -0.31 -4.73
C THR A 61 10.79 0.17 -5.64
N SER A 62 9.77 0.74 -5.02
CA SER A 62 8.65 1.40 -5.68
C SER A 62 8.42 2.72 -4.96
N VAL A 63 8.00 3.72 -5.72
CA VAL A 63 7.75 5.07 -5.21
C VAL A 63 6.30 5.18 -4.73
N ASP A 64 5.38 4.74 -5.59
CA ASP A 64 3.94 4.85 -5.36
C ASP A 64 3.46 3.87 -4.28
N VAL A 65 2.42 4.28 -3.54
CA VAL A 65 1.76 3.44 -2.55
C VAL A 65 0.40 3.01 -3.08
N ASP A 66 0.21 1.70 -3.23
CA ASP A 66 -1.05 1.15 -3.74
C ASP A 66 -1.85 0.47 -2.63
N TYR A 67 -3.15 0.77 -2.56
CA TYR A 67 -4.11 0.02 -1.76
C TYR A 67 -5.21 -0.58 -2.62
N VAL A 68 -5.53 -1.84 -2.36
CA VAL A 68 -6.78 -2.46 -2.81
C VAL A 68 -7.84 -2.27 -1.74
N THR A 69 -8.98 -1.73 -2.13
CA THR A 69 -10.19 -1.69 -1.30
C THR A 69 -11.43 -1.48 -2.17
N LYS A 70 -12.62 -1.62 -1.58
CA LYS A 70 -13.89 -1.22 -2.20
C LYS A 70 -14.03 0.31 -2.25
N ARG A 71 -14.71 0.80 -3.29
CA ARG A 71 -14.98 2.25 -3.51
C ARG A 71 -15.65 2.96 -2.33
N ASN A 72 -16.54 2.29 -1.60
CA ASN A 72 -17.19 2.88 -0.42
C ASN A 72 -16.23 3.09 0.77
N ASN A 73 -15.01 2.58 0.72
CA ASN A 73 -13.99 2.77 1.75
C ASN A 73 -13.03 3.93 1.46
N VAL A 74 -13.05 4.48 0.23
CA VAL A 74 -12.12 5.55 -0.21
C VAL A 74 -12.18 6.75 0.72
N GLU A 75 -13.39 7.22 1.06
CA GLU A 75 -13.59 8.33 2.00
C GLU A 75 -13.01 8.06 3.39
N ASN A 76 -13.07 6.81 3.86
CA ASN A 76 -12.56 6.46 5.19
C ASN A 76 -11.03 6.43 5.19
N ILE A 77 -10.42 5.91 4.13
CA ILE A 77 -8.96 5.93 3.93
C ILE A 77 -8.46 7.38 3.82
N ALA A 78 -9.09 8.20 2.96
CA ALA A 78 -8.71 9.60 2.79
C ALA A 78 -8.85 10.40 4.10
N ARG A 79 -9.91 10.14 4.87
CA ARG A 79 -10.10 10.72 6.20
C ARG A 79 -9.01 10.28 7.18
N ALA A 80 -8.67 9.00 7.23
CA ALA A 80 -7.60 8.49 8.09
C ALA A 80 -6.26 9.17 7.78
N PHE A 81 -5.98 9.43 6.49
CA PHE A 81 -4.77 10.11 6.04
C PHE A 81 -4.81 11.64 6.13
N ASN A 82 -5.97 12.23 6.45
CA ASN A 82 -6.21 13.67 6.37
C ASN A 82 -5.96 14.29 4.98
N VAL A 83 -6.36 13.61 3.91
CA VAL A 83 -6.17 14.06 2.52
C VAL A 83 -7.49 14.14 1.76
N GLU A 84 -7.48 14.77 0.59
CA GLU A 84 -8.64 14.79 -0.32
C GLU A 84 -8.58 13.64 -1.33
N PRO A 85 -9.64 12.83 -1.49
CA PRO A 85 -9.68 11.80 -2.53
C PRO A 85 -10.07 12.40 -3.89
N HIS A 86 -9.32 12.05 -4.93
CA HIS A 86 -9.67 12.35 -6.32
C HIS A 86 -10.17 11.08 -7.00
N TYR A 87 -11.48 10.95 -7.18
CA TYR A 87 -12.08 9.77 -7.80
C TYR A 87 -11.74 9.68 -9.29
N SER A 88 -11.26 8.50 -9.69
CA SER A 88 -11.08 8.15 -11.09
C SER A 88 -12.43 7.89 -11.76
N ASN A 89 -12.48 8.12 -13.08
CA ASN A 89 -13.61 7.71 -13.90
C ASN A 89 -13.79 6.19 -13.76
N PRO A 90 -15.00 5.67 -13.53
CA PRO A 90 -15.25 4.23 -13.42
C PRO A 90 -14.77 3.39 -14.62
N LEU A 91 -14.58 4.02 -15.79
CA LEU A 91 -14.05 3.36 -16.99
C LEU A 91 -12.51 3.25 -16.99
N ASP A 92 -11.81 4.00 -16.14
CA ASP A 92 -10.34 4.10 -16.08
C ASP A 92 -9.78 3.15 -15.01
N LEU A 93 -10.21 1.87 -15.04
CA LEU A 93 -9.67 0.82 -14.18
C LEU A 93 -8.15 0.62 -14.43
N PRO A 94 -7.38 0.21 -13.40
CA PRO A 94 -7.82 -0.32 -12.11
C PRO A 94 -8.01 0.72 -10.99
N SER A 95 -7.56 1.96 -11.18
CA SER A 95 -7.62 3.01 -10.17
C SER A 95 -9.06 3.48 -9.94
N ILE A 96 -9.48 3.53 -8.68
CA ILE A 96 -10.80 4.04 -8.27
C ILE A 96 -10.71 5.42 -7.64
N ALA A 97 -9.59 5.75 -7.01
CA ALA A 97 -9.28 7.09 -6.52
C ALA A 97 -7.77 7.26 -6.31
N ILE A 98 -7.28 8.48 -6.54
CA ILE A 98 -5.92 8.90 -6.20
C ILE A 98 -6.00 9.86 -5.04
N CYS A 99 -5.18 9.63 -4.01
CA CYS A 99 -5.03 10.52 -2.88
C CYS A 99 -3.61 11.10 -2.91
N LEU A 100 -3.49 12.39 -3.23
CA LEU A 100 -2.23 13.10 -3.05
C LEU A 100 -1.96 13.22 -1.55
N LEU A 101 -0.74 12.96 -1.10
CA LEU A 101 -0.34 13.15 0.30
C LEU A 101 -0.10 14.63 0.61
N THR A 102 -1.12 15.43 0.33
CA THR A 102 -1.26 16.83 0.70
C THR A 102 -2.26 16.89 1.85
N ASP A 103 -1.85 17.46 2.97
CA ASP A 103 -2.74 17.65 4.11
C ASP A 103 -3.90 18.57 3.70
N LYS A 104 -5.13 18.10 3.90
CA LYS A 104 -6.33 18.79 3.42
C LYS A 104 -6.57 20.12 4.13
N ASP A 105 -6.05 20.31 5.33
CA ASP A 105 -6.29 21.49 6.17
C ASP A 105 -5.20 22.55 5.92
N THR A 106 -3.93 22.14 5.87
CA THR A 106 -2.80 23.08 5.65
C THR A 106 -2.49 23.33 4.18
N LYS A 107 -2.94 22.45 3.28
CA LYS A 107 -2.61 22.44 1.84
C LYS A 107 -1.10 22.31 1.56
N THR A 108 -0.34 21.76 2.49
CA THR A 108 1.08 21.44 2.33
C THR A 108 1.29 19.93 2.17
N ILE A 109 2.48 19.49 1.75
CA ILE A 109 2.85 18.07 1.81
C ILE A 109 2.58 17.55 3.22
N LYS A 110 1.88 16.42 3.32
CA LYS A 110 1.56 15.76 4.59
C LYS A 110 2.86 15.50 5.37
N GLU A 111 2.79 15.74 6.67
CA GLU A 111 3.93 15.67 7.58
C GLU A 111 3.66 14.66 8.69
N HIS A 112 4.72 14.00 9.15
CA HIS A 112 4.72 13.16 10.34
C HIS A 112 6.01 13.40 11.13
N GLU A 113 5.87 13.99 12.32
CA GLU A 113 6.98 14.27 13.24
C GLU A 113 8.12 15.11 12.60
N GLY A 114 7.75 16.14 11.84
CA GLY A 114 8.66 17.05 11.14
C GLY A 114 9.21 16.52 9.82
N ARG A 115 8.76 15.34 9.35
CA ARG A 115 9.22 14.68 8.13
C ARG A 115 8.11 14.60 7.10
N LEU A 116 8.42 14.82 5.83
CA LEU A 116 7.43 14.94 4.76
C LEU A 116 7.19 13.61 4.02
N PHE A 117 5.93 13.35 3.68
CA PHE A 117 5.52 12.30 2.71
C PHE A 117 5.77 12.76 1.27
N SER A 118 7.02 13.07 0.94
CA SER A 118 7.42 13.53 -0.40
C SER A 118 7.59 12.38 -1.38
N ASN A 119 7.47 12.70 -2.66
CA ASN A 119 7.85 11.81 -3.75
C ASN A 119 9.39 11.58 -3.70
N PRO A 120 9.88 10.33 -3.56
CA PRO A 120 11.32 10.03 -3.53
C PRO A 120 12.09 10.44 -4.79
N ASP A 121 11.41 10.54 -5.94
CA ASP A 121 12.03 10.98 -7.20
C ASP A 121 12.05 12.51 -7.34
N ASN A 122 11.15 13.21 -6.64
CA ASN A 122 11.09 14.67 -6.60
C ASN A 122 10.59 15.16 -5.23
N ASN A 123 11.52 15.53 -4.35
CA ASN A 123 11.22 15.92 -2.97
C ASN A 123 10.34 17.19 -2.83
N ASP A 124 10.21 17.98 -3.89
CA ASP A 124 9.34 19.18 -3.92
C ASP A 124 7.86 18.81 -4.14
N GLU A 125 7.56 17.56 -4.48
CA GLU A 125 6.20 17.04 -4.70
C GLU A 125 5.78 16.10 -3.57
N CYS A 126 4.49 16.05 -3.26
CA CYS A 126 3.96 15.01 -2.37
C CYS A 126 3.98 13.66 -3.07
N ASN A 127 4.16 12.58 -2.31
CA ASN A 127 3.88 11.26 -2.82
C ASN A 127 2.36 11.07 -3.00
N LEU A 128 1.98 10.00 -3.70
CA LEU A 128 0.59 9.67 -3.96
C LEU A 128 0.26 8.28 -3.43
N VAL A 129 -1.01 8.12 -3.09
CA VAL A 129 -1.62 6.84 -2.82
C VAL A 129 -2.62 6.55 -3.93
N ASP A 130 -2.39 5.49 -4.71
CA ASP A 130 -3.40 4.97 -5.62
C ASP A 130 -4.28 3.96 -4.88
N ILE A 131 -5.59 4.18 -4.95
CA ILE A 131 -6.58 3.24 -4.45
C ILE A 131 -7.15 2.55 -5.67
N ILE A 132 -6.94 1.25 -5.75
CA ILE A 132 -7.35 0.41 -6.88
C ILE A 132 -8.43 -0.58 -6.48
N ASP A 133 -9.24 -0.98 -7.46
CA ASP A 133 -10.30 -1.98 -7.25
C ASP A 133 -9.72 -3.39 -7.07
N ARG A 134 -8.67 -3.71 -7.81
CA ARG A 134 -8.00 -5.02 -7.78
C ARG A 134 -6.56 -4.94 -8.29
N PRO A 135 -5.64 -5.76 -7.75
CA PRO A 135 -4.30 -5.89 -8.29
C PRO A 135 -4.31 -6.76 -9.55
N ALA A 136 -3.31 -6.56 -10.43
CA ALA A 136 -3.15 -7.37 -11.62
C ALA A 136 -2.95 -8.86 -11.27
N GLY A 137 -3.67 -9.74 -11.96
CA GLY A 137 -3.59 -11.19 -11.76
C GLY A 137 -4.44 -11.76 -10.61
N PHE A 138 -5.30 -10.94 -9.98
CA PHE A 138 -6.23 -11.38 -8.94
C PHE A 138 -7.69 -11.22 -9.39
N GLU A 139 -8.53 -12.16 -8.97
CA GLU A 139 -9.98 -12.05 -9.05
C GLU A 139 -10.56 -11.38 -7.80
N TYR A 140 -11.78 -10.86 -7.89
CA TYR A 140 -12.46 -10.17 -6.78
C TYR A 140 -12.49 -11.00 -5.49
N ASP A 141 -12.72 -12.30 -5.61
CA ASP A 141 -12.86 -13.19 -4.47
C ASP A 141 -11.51 -13.56 -3.83
N ASP A 142 -10.38 -13.33 -4.51
CA ASP A 142 -9.05 -13.74 -4.03
C ASP A 142 -8.55 -12.90 -2.85
N LEU A 143 -9.14 -11.72 -2.64
CA LEU A 143 -8.83 -10.82 -1.52
C LEU A 143 -9.99 -10.71 -0.52
N SER A 144 -10.77 -11.78 -0.40
CA SER A 144 -11.93 -11.87 0.50
C SER A 144 -11.93 -13.16 1.33
N GLY A 145 -12.65 -13.14 2.46
CA GLY A 145 -12.82 -14.32 3.32
C GLY A 145 -11.51 -15.00 3.70
N ASP A 146 -11.49 -16.33 3.71
CA ASP A 146 -10.31 -17.13 4.07
C ASP A 146 -9.11 -16.91 3.13
N LYS A 147 -9.36 -16.60 1.86
CA LYS A 147 -8.30 -16.34 0.87
C LYS A 147 -7.52 -15.07 1.21
N LEU A 148 -8.17 -14.07 1.80
CA LEU A 148 -7.49 -12.85 2.27
C LEU A 148 -6.44 -13.17 3.35
N TYR A 149 -6.76 -14.04 4.31
CA TYR A 149 -5.82 -14.40 5.38
C TYR A 149 -4.59 -15.14 4.86
N LEU A 150 -4.77 -15.91 3.79
CA LEU A 150 -3.69 -16.61 3.09
C LEU A 150 -2.85 -15.64 2.23
N ALA A 151 -3.51 -14.74 1.52
CA ALA A 151 -2.89 -13.81 0.59
C ALA A 151 -2.15 -12.67 1.30
N ALA A 152 -2.66 -12.20 2.43
CA ALA A 152 -2.15 -11.04 3.17
C ALA A 152 -2.12 -11.34 4.68
N PRO A 153 -1.22 -12.25 5.12
CA PRO A 153 -1.07 -12.56 6.54
C PRO A 153 -0.60 -11.31 7.29
N GLY A 154 -1.29 -10.98 8.38
CA GLY A 154 -1.06 -9.76 9.15
C GLY A 154 -1.80 -9.81 10.48
N SER A 155 -1.38 -8.95 11.41
CA SER A 155 -1.91 -8.88 12.78
C SER A 155 -3.24 -8.15 12.90
N HIS A 156 -3.66 -7.39 11.88
CA HIS A 156 -4.88 -6.59 11.90
C HIS A 156 -5.93 -7.11 10.90
N GLU A 157 -7.21 -7.04 11.27
CA GLU A 157 -8.31 -7.61 10.47
C GLU A 157 -8.52 -6.85 9.15
N PHE A 158 -8.54 -5.51 9.21
CA PHE A 158 -8.84 -4.63 8.07
C PHE A 158 -7.64 -3.97 7.41
N VAL A 159 -6.43 -4.09 7.95
CA VAL A 159 -5.25 -3.45 7.38
C VAL A 159 -4.20 -4.51 7.18
N ARG A 160 -3.87 -4.79 5.92
CA ARG A 160 -3.05 -5.93 5.54
C ARG A 160 -2.07 -5.56 4.45
N VAL A 161 -0.98 -6.31 4.34
CA VAL A 161 -0.02 -6.19 3.23
C VAL A 161 -0.07 -7.48 2.44
N LEU A 162 -0.40 -7.39 1.15
CA LEU A 162 -0.41 -8.54 0.25
C LEU A 162 0.97 -9.20 0.26
N ASN A 163 1.01 -10.52 0.44
CA ASN A 163 2.21 -11.34 0.38
C ASN A 163 2.30 -12.06 -0.98
N PRO A 164 2.83 -11.38 -2.02
CA PRO A 164 2.97 -11.99 -3.34
C PRO A 164 3.95 -13.18 -3.33
N ILE A 165 4.88 -13.21 -2.37
CA ILE A 165 5.86 -14.30 -2.21
C ILE A 165 5.17 -15.56 -1.65
N GLY A 166 4.29 -15.38 -0.67
CA GLY A 166 3.54 -16.45 -0.03
C GLY A 166 2.43 -17.03 -0.92
N LEU A 167 1.87 -16.26 -1.85
CA LEU A 167 0.81 -16.74 -2.73
C LEU A 167 1.24 -17.87 -3.68
N TYR A 168 2.52 -17.92 -4.06
CA TYR A 168 3.07 -19.02 -4.85
C TYR A 168 3.06 -20.37 -4.12
N SER A 169 3.04 -20.40 -2.79
CA SER A 169 2.95 -21.66 -2.03
C SER A 169 1.52 -22.11 -1.74
N ILE A 170 0.51 -21.30 -2.10
CA ILE A 170 -0.90 -21.52 -1.75
C ILE A 170 -1.78 -21.72 -3.01
N SER A 171 -1.31 -21.33 -4.20
CA SER A 171 -2.02 -21.60 -5.45
C SER A 171 -1.74 -23.03 -5.96
N PRO A 172 -2.75 -23.92 -6.03
CA PRO A 172 -2.62 -25.20 -6.72
C PRO A 172 -2.85 -25.06 -8.23
N ARG A 173 -2.75 -23.85 -8.83
CA ARG A 173 -2.76 -23.73 -10.29
C ARG A 173 -1.38 -24.06 -10.89
N GLN A 174 -0.93 -25.27 -10.62
CA GLN A 174 -0.31 -26.10 -11.65
C GLN A 174 -1.45 -26.83 -12.38
N HIS A 175 -2.11 -26.13 -13.30
CA HIS A 175 -2.72 -26.82 -14.43
C HIS A 175 -1.99 -26.35 -15.68
N CYS A 176 -1.34 -27.33 -16.29
CA CYS A 176 -0.68 -27.30 -17.58
C CYS A 176 -1.55 -26.61 -18.62
N GLU A 177 -0.91 -25.80 -19.48
CA GLU A 177 -0.63 -26.22 -20.85
C GLU A 177 0.83 -25.87 -21.19
#